data_AF-A0A813GWQ2-F1
#
_entry.id   AF-A0A813GWQ2-F1
#
_cell.length_a   1.000
_cell.length_b   1.000
_cell.length_c   1.000
_cell.angle_alpha   90.00
_cell.angle_beta   90.00
_cell.angle_gamma   90.00
#
_symmetry.space_group_name_H-M   'P 1'
#
loop_
_entity.id
_entity.type
_entity.pdbx_description
1 polymer ?
#
loop_
_entity_poly.entity_id
_entity_poly.type
_entity_poly.pdbx_seq_one_letter_code
_entity_poly.pdbx_strand_id
1 'polypeptide(L)'
;MSSPHKQLSAQAQAPSSGPVDCEKYPMFCDPKVNCSQNPLTEDDRKAIGKQLATADGHVNYRTWCLAYPMYATSVQNCIVEGDVKGYAQSMFEAQKKLKLLDADAIYCFSAGHCNKTEVTDSTSLASTSEAECDSRYGHKQWTSVGWTDFTAVLARALDVGKTHQIPKEWKVTGWSSLVKLARHEADISAMTACAMGNYLCDLSYCHANYCQNPQYRERFGNLSWVYPDVWESSQ
;
A
#
# COMPACT_ATOMS: atom_id res chain seq x y z
N MET A 1 -0.42 29.35 10.36
CA MET A 1 -1.06 28.17 9.76
C MET A 1 -0.07 27.56 8.77
N SER A 2 0.52 26.41 9.13
CA SER A 2 1.52 25.75 8.27
C SER A 2 0.83 25.03 7.12
N SER A 3 1.34 25.17 5.90
CA SER A 3 0.78 24.55 4.70
C SER A 3 0.78 23.01 4.82
N PRO A 4 -0.31 22.30 4.46
CA PRO A 4 -0.40 20.83 4.52
C PRO A 4 0.76 20.11 3.80
N HIS A 5 1.31 20.72 2.75
CA HIS A 5 2.45 20.20 1.99
C HIS A 5 3.76 20.15 2.80
N LYS A 6 3.93 21.01 3.83
CA LYS A 6 5.10 20.96 4.73
C LYS A 6 5.06 19.76 5.69
N GLN A 7 3.88 19.21 5.99
CA GLN A 7 3.77 18.01 6.83
C GLN A 7 4.12 16.75 6.04
N LEU A 8 3.61 16.59 4.81
CA LEU A 8 3.97 15.45 3.95
C LEU A 8 5.46 15.41 3.57
N SER A 9 6.10 16.57 3.34
CA SER A 9 7.53 16.63 3.00
C SER A 9 8.48 16.52 4.22
N ALA A 10 8.03 16.86 5.43
CA ALA A 10 8.77 16.59 6.66
C ALA A 10 8.59 15.14 7.16
N GLN A 11 7.56 14.44 6.70
CA GLN A 11 7.23 13.06 7.09
C GLN A 11 7.86 11.99 6.18
N ALA A 12 8.39 12.36 5.01
CA ALA A 12 9.15 11.45 4.14
C ALA A 12 10.66 11.37 4.49
N GLN A 13 11.10 12.04 5.55
CA GLN A 13 12.44 11.81 6.11
C GLN A 13 12.44 10.44 6.78
N ALA A 14 13.47 9.63 6.50
CA ALA A 14 13.65 8.33 7.15
C ALA A 14 13.40 8.45 8.67
N PRO A 15 12.70 7.49 9.30
CA PRO A 15 12.43 7.54 10.73
C PRO A 15 13.70 7.90 11.48
N SER A 16 13.62 8.86 12.40
CA SER A 16 14.75 9.15 13.27
C SER A 16 15.20 7.84 13.91
N SER A 17 16.51 7.59 13.94
CA SER A 17 17.13 6.40 14.53
C SER A 17 16.95 6.31 16.06
N GLY A 18 15.98 7.04 16.62
CA GLY A 18 15.68 7.04 18.04
C GLY A 18 14.89 5.80 18.46
N PRO A 19 14.86 5.52 19.77
CA PRO A 19 14.06 4.43 20.32
C PRO A 19 12.57 4.63 20.04
N VAL A 20 11.85 3.52 19.83
CA VAL A 20 10.39 3.52 19.65
C VAL A 20 9.71 3.88 20.97
N ASP A 21 8.81 4.85 20.94
CA ASP A 21 8.01 5.28 22.09
C ASP A 21 6.78 4.35 22.22
N CYS A 22 6.91 3.31 23.04
CA CYS A 22 5.85 2.32 23.23
C CYS A 22 4.65 2.85 24.03
N GLU A 23 4.81 3.95 24.79
CA GLU A 23 3.69 4.56 25.50
C GLU A 23 2.78 5.30 24.51
N LYS A 24 3.39 6.00 23.55
CA LYS A 24 2.65 6.76 22.54
C LYS A 24 2.21 5.91 21.34
N TYR A 25 3.01 4.92 20.96
CA TYR A 25 2.81 4.10 19.77
C TYR A 25 2.94 2.60 20.08
N PRO A 26 2.08 2.06 20.96
CA PRO A 26 2.19 0.67 21.44
C PRO A 26 2.10 -0.37 20.31
N MET A 27 1.40 -0.07 19.21
CA MET A 27 1.27 -0.97 18.05
C MET A 27 2.60 -1.34 17.38
N PHE A 28 3.60 -0.46 17.44
CA PHE A 28 4.95 -0.77 16.91
C PHE A 28 5.77 -1.62 17.89
N CYS A 29 5.32 -1.74 19.14
CA CYS A 29 5.93 -2.58 20.17
C CYS A 29 5.19 -3.92 20.35
N ASP A 30 4.06 -4.11 19.66
CA ASP A 30 3.34 -5.38 19.63
C ASP A 30 4.28 -6.51 19.16
N PRO A 31 4.26 -7.71 19.77
CA PRO A 31 5.14 -8.82 19.39
C PRO A 31 5.09 -9.21 17.91
N LYS A 32 3.99 -8.95 17.19
CA LYS A 32 3.90 -9.19 15.74
C LYS A 32 4.80 -8.24 14.93
N VAL A 33 4.93 -6.98 15.36
CA VAL A 33 5.66 -5.92 14.64
C VAL A 33 7.07 -5.74 15.21
N ASN A 34 7.17 -5.68 16.54
CA ASN A 34 8.37 -5.78 17.36
C ASN A 34 9.52 -4.79 17.03
N CYS A 35 9.19 -3.52 16.77
CA CYS A 35 10.19 -2.51 16.45
C CYS A 35 11.06 -2.08 17.64
N SER A 36 10.57 -2.21 18.87
CA SER A 36 11.28 -1.76 20.07
C SER A 36 12.31 -2.77 20.58
N GLN A 37 11.96 -4.07 20.60
CA GLN A 37 12.87 -5.11 21.09
C GLN A 37 13.82 -5.59 19.98
N ASN A 38 13.44 -5.43 18.70
CA ASN A 38 14.25 -5.80 17.56
C ASN A 38 14.32 -4.68 16.51
N PRO A 39 14.96 -3.53 16.83
CA PRO A 39 15.06 -2.39 15.92
C PRO A 39 15.78 -2.76 14.62
N LEU A 40 15.38 -2.13 13.51
CA LEU A 40 16.00 -2.36 12.21
C LEU A 40 17.46 -1.87 12.21
N THR A 41 18.39 -2.80 11.97
CA THR A 41 19.80 -2.50 11.67
C THR A 41 19.96 -1.93 10.27
N GLU A 42 21.13 -1.40 9.92
CA GLU A 42 21.43 -0.97 8.56
C GLU A 42 21.35 -2.11 7.54
N ASP A 43 21.76 -3.32 7.94
CA ASP A 43 21.70 -4.49 7.07
C ASP A 43 20.25 -4.98 6.90
N ASP A 44 19.42 -4.90 7.94
CA ASP A 44 17.96 -5.10 7.80
C ASP A 44 17.38 -4.12 6.78
N ARG A 45 17.72 -2.82 6.87
CA ARG A 45 17.20 -1.79 5.95
C ARG A 45 17.62 -2.06 4.52
N LYS A 46 18.87 -2.47 4.28
CA LYS A 46 19.34 -2.86 2.93
C LYS A 46 18.62 -4.11 2.42
N ALA A 47 18.38 -5.10 3.27
CA ALA A 47 17.64 -6.30 2.92
C ALA A 47 16.19 -5.98 2.57
N ILE A 48 15.49 -5.25 3.45
CA ILE A 48 14.10 -4.83 3.25
C ILE A 48 13.95 -3.88 2.05
N GLY A 49 14.98 -3.07 1.79
CA GLY A 49 15.09 -2.27 0.57
C GLY A 49 14.90 -3.08 -0.71
N LYS A 50 15.38 -4.33 -0.72
CA LYS A 50 15.28 -5.26 -1.84
C LYS A 50 14.11 -6.22 -1.76
N GLN A 51 13.65 -6.55 -0.54
CA GLN A 51 12.61 -7.55 -0.33
C GLN A 51 11.86 -7.30 0.99
N LEU A 52 10.59 -6.93 0.90
CA LEU A 52 9.74 -6.68 2.06
C LEU A 52 9.31 -7.99 2.74
N ALA A 53 8.86 -8.97 1.95
CA ALA A 53 8.45 -10.28 2.47
C ALA A 53 9.60 -10.99 3.19
N THR A 54 9.28 -11.95 4.05
CA THR A 54 10.29 -12.78 4.71
C THR A 54 11.09 -13.59 3.67
N ALA A 55 12.28 -14.06 4.04
CA ALA A 55 13.16 -14.79 3.12
C ALA A 55 12.53 -16.09 2.58
N ASP A 56 11.58 -16.68 3.31
CA ASP A 56 10.79 -17.86 2.95
C ASP A 56 9.49 -17.52 2.20
N GLY A 57 9.24 -16.25 1.87
CA GLY A 57 8.14 -15.85 0.99
C GLY A 57 6.81 -15.56 1.69
N HIS A 58 6.83 -15.18 2.96
CA HIS A 58 5.63 -14.85 3.73
C HIS A 58 5.52 -13.37 4.08
N VAL A 59 4.35 -12.95 4.56
CA VAL A 59 4.14 -11.60 5.09
C VAL A 59 5.14 -11.27 6.20
N ASN A 60 5.63 -10.02 6.22
CA ASN A 60 6.63 -9.57 7.17
C ASN A 60 6.18 -8.29 7.89
N TYR A 61 5.51 -8.45 9.02
CA TYR A 61 5.00 -7.32 9.80
C TYR A 61 6.11 -6.43 10.38
N ARG A 62 7.35 -6.91 10.52
CA ARG A 62 8.48 -6.09 10.99
C ARG A 62 8.84 -4.98 10.01
N THR A 63 8.45 -5.08 8.74
CA THR A 63 8.66 -4.01 7.75
C THR A 63 7.94 -2.71 8.11
N TRP A 64 6.87 -2.75 8.92
CA TRP A 64 6.21 -1.55 9.45
C TRP A 64 7.14 -0.66 10.26
N CYS A 65 8.24 -1.19 10.82
CA CYS A 65 9.26 -0.40 11.49
C CYS A 65 9.93 0.66 10.58
N LEU A 66 9.87 0.50 9.25
CA LEU A 66 10.32 1.53 8.30
C LEU A 66 9.39 2.74 8.25
N ALA A 67 8.14 2.57 8.66
CA ALA A 67 7.10 3.59 8.59
C ALA A 67 6.88 4.30 9.92
N TYR A 68 7.51 3.87 11.02
CA TYR A 68 7.35 4.48 12.34
C TYR A 68 7.64 6.00 12.33
N PRO A 69 6.83 6.84 13.00
CA PRO A 69 5.55 6.55 13.65
C PRO A 69 4.33 6.77 12.73
N MET A 70 4.54 6.95 11.43
CA MET A 70 3.46 7.08 10.46
C MET A 70 2.63 5.80 10.41
N TYR A 71 1.36 5.92 10.03
CA TYR A 71 0.45 4.78 9.90
C TYR A 71 0.21 4.01 11.22
N ALA A 72 0.47 4.61 12.38
CA ALA A 72 0.17 4.00 13.69
C ALA A 72 -1.26 3.45 13.79
N THR A 73 -2.26 4.23 13.35
CA THR A 73 -3.67 3.77 13.32
C THR A 73 -3.87 2.60 12.35
N SER A 74 -3.20 2.62 11.20
CA SER A 74 -3.25 1.54 10.22
C SER A 74 -2.70 0.24 10.80
N VAL A 75 -1.53 0.30 11.47
CA VAL A 75 -0.89 -0.85 12.12
C VAL A 75 -1.76 -1.38 13.26
N GLN A 76 -2.31 -0.50 14.09
CA GLN A 76 -3.20 -0.88 15.19
C GLN A 76 -4.42 -1.65 14.67
N ASN A 77 -5.20 -1.04 13.79
CA ASN A 77 -6.47 -1.62 13.35
C ASN A 77 -6.24 -2.87 12.50
N CYS A 78 -5.34 -2.80 11.52
CA CYS A 78 -5.17 -3.90 10.55
C CYS A 78 -4.34 -5.07 11.10
N ILE A 79 -3.19 -4.79 11.73
CA ILE A 79 -2.18 -5.82 12.03
C ILE A 79 -2.34 -6.36 13.46
N VAL A 80 -2.49 -5.44 14.42
CA VAL A 80 -2.60 -5.82 15.83
C VAL A 80 -3.98 -6.39 16.12
N GLU A 81 -5.03 -5.61 15.84
CA GLU A 81 -6.42 -5.95 16.15
C GLU A 81 -7.10 -6.82 15.10
N GLY A 82 -6.67 -6.75 13.84
CA GLY A 82 -7.35 -7.41 12.73
C GLY A 82 -8.72 -6.80 12.39
N ASP A 83 -9.00 -5.59 12.85
CA ASP A 83 -10.21 -4.82 12.54
C ASP A 83 -10.10 -4.14 11.16
N VAL A 84 -10.38 -4.92 10.11
CA VAL A 84 -10.39 -4.43 8.72
C VAL A 84 -11.43 -3.33 8.49
N LYS A 85 -12.54 -3.31 9.25
CA LYS A 85 -13.61 -2.30 9.13
C LYS A 85 -13.16 -0.98 9.78
N GLY A 86 -12.57 -1.04 10.97
CA GLY A 86 -11.96 0.12 11.62
C GLY A 86 -10.79 0.68 10.82
N TYR A 87 -9.99 -0.17 10.17
CA TYR A 87 -8.97 0.26 9.21
C TYR A 87 -9.61 1.05 8.06
N ALA A 88 -10.62 0.48 7.40
CA ALA A 88 -11.31 1.11 6.27
C ALA A 88 -11.86 2.50 6.62
N GLN A 89 -12.50 2.63 7.78
CA GLN A 89 -13.07 3.90 8.23
C GLN A 89 -11.98 4.94 8.54
N SER A 90 -10.97 4.57 9.33
CA SER A 90 -9.93 5.51 9.75
C SER A 90 -9.04 5.96 8.58
N MET A 91 -8.72 5.06 7.65
CA MET A 91 -7.99 5.38 6.44
C MET A 91 -8.78 6.31 5.52
N PHE A 92 -10.07 6.05 5.29
CA PHE A 92 -10.89 6.92 4.45
C PHE A 92 -10.93 8.35 4.98
N GLU A 93 -11.13 8.53 6.28
CA GLU A 93 -11.16 9.86 6.90
C GLU A 93 -9.79 10.56 6.87
N ALA A 94 -8.69 9.81 7.02
CA ALA A 94 -7.34 10.36 6.87
C ALA A 94 -7.10 10.82 5.43
N GLN A 95 -7.37 9.97 4.43
CA GLN A 95 -7.13 10.28 3.03
C GLN A 95 -8.03 11.41 2.51
N LYS A 96 -9.26 11.49 3.01
CA LYS A 96 -10.18 12.61 2.72
C LYS A 96 -9.59 13.96 3.16
N LYS A 97 -8.99 14.03 4.35
CA LYS A 97 -8.32 15.24 4.85
C LYS A 97 -7.11 15.61 4.00
N LEU A 98 -6.42 14.62 3.44
CA LEU A 98 -5.29 14.79 2.54
C LEU A 98 -5.68 15.04 1.07
N LYS A 99 -6.98 14.96 0.75
CA LYS A 99 -7.52 15.07 -0.62
C LYS A 99 -6.96 14.01 -1.58
N LEU A 100 -6.77 12.80 -1.09
CA LEU A 100 -6.19 11.68 -1.85
C LEU A 100 -7.23 10.67 -2.36
N LEU A 101 -8.53 10.93 -2.16
CA LEU A 101 -9.59 9.96 -2.49
C LEU A 101 -9.60 9.51 -3.96
N ASP A 102 -9.26 10.38 -4.90
CA ASP A 102 -9.16 9.99 -6.32
C ASP A 102 -7.95 9.07 -6.57
N ALA A 103 -6.83 9.30 -5.89
CA ALA A 103 -5.66 8.43 -5.96
C ALA A 103 -5.95 7.06 -5.34
N ASP A 104 -6.64 7.03 -4.20
CA ASP A 104 -7.08 5.79 -3.56
C ASP A 104 -8.07 5.03 -4.46
N ALA A 105 -9.01 5.73 -5.11
CA ALA A 105 -9.92 5.10 -6.06
C ALA A 105 -9.15 4.47 -7.23
N ILE A 106 -8.20 5.19 -7.83
CA ILE A 106 -7.33 4.65 -8.90
C ILE A 106 -6.59 3.41 -8.41
N TYR A 107 -6.02 3.43 -7.20
CA TYR A 107 -5.41 2.26 -6.58
C TYR A 107 -6.41 1.10 -6.45
N CYS A 108 -7.57 1.34 -5.84
CA CYS A 108 -8.60 0.33 -5.61
C CYS A 108 -9.11 -0.34 -6.89
N PHE A 109 -9.26 0.40 -7.99
CA PHE A 109 -9.67 -0.18 -9.28
C PHE A 109 -8.50 -0.78 -10.07
N SER A 110 -7.31 -0.18 -10.05
CA SER A 110 -6.17 -0.63 -10.86
C SER A 110 -5.44 -1.82 -10.24
N ALA A 111 -5.24 -1.80 -8.91
CA ALA A 111 -4.88 -2.98 -8.13
C ALA A 111 -6.07 -3.91 -7.91
N GLY A 112 -7.28 -3.46 -8.34
CA GLY A 112 -8.59 -4.13 -8.46
C GLY A 112 -8.97 -5.03 -7.31
N HIS A 113 -8.72 -4.47 -6.14
CA HIS A 113 -9.54 -4.67 -4.97
C HIS A 113 -11.04 -4.61 -5.30
N CYS A 114 -11.47 -3.89 -6.34
CA CYS A 114 -12.86 -3.83 -6.77
C CYS A 114 -13.37 -4.96 -7.68
N ASN A 115 -12.53 -5.95 -7.99
CA ASN A 115 -12.88 -7.02 -8.94
C ASN A 115 -13.41 -8.28 -8.27
N LYS A 116 -13.15 -8.44 -6.97
CA LYS A 116 -13.69 -9.53 -6.17
C LYS A 116 -14.97 -9.06 -5.49
N THR A 117 -15.90 -9.98 -5.28
CA THR A 117 -17.18 -9.67 -4.63
C THR A 117 -17.23 -10.12 -3.17
N GLU A 118 -16.29 -10.96 -2.73
CA GLU A 118 -16.33 -11.59 -1.42
C GLU A 118 -15.00 -11.40 -0.67
N VAL A 119 -15.04 -10.57 0.36
CA VAL A 119 -14.11 -10.64 1.49
C VAL A 119 -14.85 -11.41 2.56
N THR A 120 -14.49 -12.67 2.79
CA THR A 120 -15.12 -13.46 3.85
C THR A 120 -14.45 -13.12 5.19
N ASP A 121 -15.25 -12.63 6.15
CA ASP A 121 -14.81 -12.15 7.48
C ASP A 121 -14.19 -13.27 8.37
N SER A 122 -13.97 -14.50 7.88
CA SER A 122 -13.79 -15.70 8.73
C SER A 122 -12.45 -16.45 8.62
N THR A 123 -11.43 -15.89 7.97
CA THR A 123 -10.12 -16.55 7.82
C THR A 123 -8.98 -15.70 8.39
N SER A 124 -7.83 -16.32 8.69
CA SER A 124 -6.67 -15.57 9.20
C SER A 124 -6.22 -14.54 8.15
N LEU A 125 -6.07 -13.27 8.56
CA LEU A 125 -5.75 -12.18 7.63
C LEU A 125 -4.49 -12.47 6.80
N ALA A 126 -3.47 -13.08 7.41
CA ALA A 126 -2.23 -13.42 6.74
C ALA A 126 -2.44 -14.48 5.65
N SER A 127 -2.95 -15.67 5.99
CA SER A 127 -3.09 -16.77 5.02
C SER A 127 -4.01 -16.41 3.86
N THR A 128 -5.07 -15.66 4.13
CA THR A 128 -6.01 -15.23 3.09
C THR A 128 -5.42 -14.11 2.26
N SER A 129 -4.67 -13.17 2.85
CA SER A 129 -3.91 -12.17 2.07
C SER A 129 -2.91 -12.86 1.14
N GLU A 130 -2.13 -13.82 1.62
CA GLU A 130 -1.13 -14.53 0.80
C GLU A 130 -1.78 -15.29 -0.35
N ALA A 131 -2.87 -16.02 -0.11
CA ALA A 131 -3.60 -16.71 -1.18
C ALA A 131 -4.15 -15.75 -2.25
N GLU A 132 -4.65 -14.60 -1.81
CA GLU A 132 -5.13 -13.53 -2.69
C GLU A 132 -4.00 -12.92 -3.53
N CYS A 133 -2.87 -12.66 -2.89
CA CYS A 133 -1.66 -12.13 -3.54
C CYS A 133 -1.03 -13.13 -4.50
N ASP A 134 -0.98 -14.42 -4.15
CA ASP A 134 -0.53 -15.51 -5.01
C ASP A 134 -1.43 -15.64 -6.23
N SER A 135 -2.74 -15.63 -6.05
CA SER A 135 -3.70 -15.71 -7.15
C SER A 135 -3.57 -14.53 -8.11
N ARG A 136 -3.23 -13.34 -7.60
CA ARG A 136 -3.22 -12.12 -8.40
C ARG A 136 -1.88 -11.84 -9.07
N TYR A 137 -0.80 -11.88 -8.30
CA TYR A 137 0.54 -11.48 -8.74
C TYR A 137 1.44 -12.68 -8.97
N GLY A 138 1.08 -13.85 -8.45
CA GLY A 138 1.98 -14.99 -8.37
C GLY A 138 2.99 -14.83 -7.24
N HIS A 139 3.25 -15.94 -6.54
CA HIS A 139 4.02 -15.96 -5.30
C HIS A 139 5.37 -15.24 -5.41
N LYS A 140 6.13 -15.52 -6.47
CA LYS A 140 7.44 -14.91 -6.68
C LYS A 140 7.38 -13.39 -6.82
N GLN A 141 6.33 -12.82 -7.44
CA GLN A 141 6.31 -11.39 -7.76
C GLN A 141 6.08 -10.56 -6.49
N TRP A 142 5.00 -10.84 -5.74
CA TRP A 142 4.69 -10.05 -4.55
C TRP A 142 5.69 -10.26 -3.43
N THR A 143 6.32 -11.44 -3.34
CA THR A 143 7.38 -11.69 -2.35
C THR A 143 8.71 -11.03 -2.69
N SER A 144 8.91 -10.57 -3.94
CA SER A 144 10.16 -9.94 -4.39
C SER A 144 10.15 -8.42 -4.35
N VAL A 145 9.02 -7.78 -4.01
CA VAL A 145 8.94 -6.32 -3.94
C VAL A 145 9.73 -5.79 -2.75
N GLY A 146 10.55 -4.76 -2.96
CA GLY A 146 11.35 -4.11 -1.93
C GLY A 146 10.80 -2.74 -1.55
N TRP A 147 11.26 -2.22 -0.41
CA TRP A 147 10.95 -0.84 0.00
C TRP A 147 11.45 0.20 -1.01
N THR A 148 12.51 -0.10 -1.76
CA THR A 148 13.00 0.78 -2.83
C THR A 148 12.00 0.90 -3.98
N ASP A 149 11.29 -0.17 -4.32
CA ASP A 149 10.25 -0.12 -5.35
C ASP A 149 9.10 0.78 -4.91
N PHE A 150 8.60 0.58 -3.68
CA PHE A 150 7.52 1.38 -3.11
C PHE A 150 7.89 2.86 -2.96
N THR A 151 9.07 3.16 -2.44
CA THR A 151 9.52 4.56 -2.31
C THR A 151 9.74 5.23 -3.65
N ALA A 152 10.04 4.48 -4.72
CA ALA A 152 10.06 5.02 -6.08
C ALA A 152 8.65 5.41 -6.56
N VAL A 153 7.61 4.63 -6.23
CA VAL A 153 6.19 5.01 -6.47
C VAL A 153 5.87 6.34 -5.79
N LEU A 154 6.19 6.44 -4.49
CA LEU A 154 5.92 7.65 -3.70
C LEU A 154 6.68 8.87 -4.23
N ALA A 155 7.95 8.70 -4.58
CA ALA A 155 8.76 9.78 -5.14
C ALA A 155 8.18 10.32 -6.45
N ARG A 156 7.71 9.43 -7.33
CA ARG A 156 7.02 9.79 -8.57
C ARG A 156 5.71 10.53 -8.30
N ALA A 157 4.88 10.02 -7.38
CA ALA A 157 3.62 10.67 -7.01
C ALA A 157 3.85 12.07 -6.42
N LEU A 158 4.86 12.24 -5.56
CA LEU A 158 5.24 13.53 -4.99
C LEU A 158 5.76 14.50 -6.05
N ASP A 159 6.54 14.02 -7.02
CA ASP A 159 7.05 14.86 -8.11
C ASP A 159 5.91 15.40 -9.00
N VAL A 160 4.98 14.53 -9.41
CA VAL A 160 3.78 14.94 -10.15
C VAL A 160 2.91 15.88 -9.31
N GLY A 161 2.74 15.60 -8.02
CA GLY A 161 1.97 16.45 -7.10
C GLY A 161 2.59 17.85 -6.91
N LYS A 162 3.92 17.96 -6.98
CA LYS A 162 4.65 19.23 -6.84
C LYS A 162 4.69 20.04 -8.14
N THR A 163 4.89 19.36 -9.27
CA THR A 163 5.07 20.02 -10.58
C THR A 163 3.77 20.19 -11.35
N HIS A 164 2.73 19.44 -10.99
CA HIS A 164 1.49 19.26 -11.74
C HIS A 164 1.74 18.79 -13.19
N GLN A 165 2.88 18.15 -13.46
CA GLN A 165 3.30 17.71 -14.77
C GLN A 165 3.83 16.28 -14.69
N ILE A 166 3.56 15.50 -15.73
CA ILE A 166 4.21 14.19 -15.88
C ILE A 166 5.55 14.44 -16.58
N PRO A 167 6.68 14.01 -15.98
CA PRO A 167 7.99 14.18 -16.59
C PRO A 167 8.06 13.51 -17.98
N LYS A 168 8.67 14.20 -18.96
CA LYS A 168 8.71 13.72 -20.36
C LYS A 168 9.47 12.39 -20.49
N GLU A 169 10.46 12.19 -19.63
CA GLU A 169 11.27 10.98 -19.51
C GLU A 169 10.45 9.72 -19.17
N TRP A 170 9.25 9.87 -18.60
CA TRP A 170 8.36 8.73 -18.32
C TRP A 170 7.63 8.23 -19.57
N LYS A 171 7.79 8.92 -20.71
CA LYS A 171 7.23 8.53 -22.02
C LYS A 171 5.71 8.32 -21.99
N VAL A 172 5.00 9.05 -21.14
CA VAL A 172 3.53 9.07 -21.12
C VAL A 172 3.04 9.95 -22.25
N THR A 173 2.69 9.35 -23.39
CA THR A 173 2.29 10.05 -24.62
C THR A 173 0.78 10.14 -24.82
N GLY A 174 -0.02 9.50 -23.95
CA GLY A 174 -1.47 9.54 -24.01
C GLY A 174 -2.15 8.69 -22.94
N TRP A 175 -3.46 8.51 -23.08
CA TRP A 175 -4.29 7.80 -22.10
C TRP A 175 -3.84 6.36 -21.85
N SER A 176 -3.53 5.59 -22.91
CA SER A 176 -3.10 4.20 -22.76
C SER A 176 -1.80 4.07 -21.94
N SER A 177 -0.79 4.91 -22.21
CA SER A 177 0.46 4.91 -21.42
C SER A 177 0.24 5.38 -19.99
N LEU A 178 -0.71 6.30 -19.75
CA LEU A 178 -1.06 6.76 -18.42
C LEU A 178 -1.74 5.64 -17.61
N VAL A 179 -2.67 4.91 -18.22
CA VAL A 179 -3.33 3.76 -17.58
C VAL A 179 -2.32 2.66 -17.27
N LYS A 180 -1.38 2.37 -18.18
CA LYS A 180 -0.29 1.41 -17.93
C LYS A 180 0.57 1.83 -16.74
N LEU A 181 0.95 3.11 -16.66
CA LEU A 181 1.68 3.64 -15.52
C LEU A 181 0.86 3.49 -14.23
N ALA A 182 -0.40 3.94 -14.21
CA ALA A 182 -1.27 3.85 -13.05
C ALA A 182 -1.43 2.41 -12.53
N ARG A 183 -1.60 1.43 -13.44
CA ARG A 183 -1.64 0.00 -13.09
C ARG A 183 -0.33 -0.47 -12.49
N HIS A 184 0.80 -0.13 -13.10
CA HIS A 184 2.11 -0.50 -12.56
C HIS A 184 2.34 0.05 -11.15
N GLU A 185 2.04 1.33 -10.90
CA GLU A 185 2.16 1.95 -9.57
C GLU A 185 1.22 1.29 -8.55
N ALA A 186 -0.01 0.98 -8.97
CA ALA A 186 -1.00 0.32 -8.12
C ALA A 186 -0.59 -1.12 -7.78
N ASP A 187 -0.04 -1.87 -8.74
CA ASP A 187 0.44 -3.23 -8.53
C ASP A 187 1.64 -3.25 -7.57
N ILE A 188 2.61 -2.34 -7.70
CA ILE A 188 3.71 -2.22 -6.72
C ILE A 188 3.16 -1.91 -5.32
N SER A 189 2.21 -0.98 -5.22
CA SER A 189 1.61 -0.59 -3.94
C SER A 189 0.86 -1.75 -3.29
N ALA A 190 0.11 -2.54 -4.08
CA ALA A 190 -0.63 -3.67 -3.57
C ALA A 190 0.27 -4.88 -3.27
N MET A 191 1.32 -5.14 -4.06
CA MET A 191 2.34 -6.13 -3.72
C MET A 191 3.09 -5.74 -2.43
N THR A 192 3.35 -4.44 -2.23
CA THR A 192 3.87 -3.92 -0.95
C THR A 192 2.90 -4.24 0.18
N ALA A 193 1.60 -4.01 -0.02
CA ALA A 193 0.57 -4.36 0.97
C ALA A 193 0.49 -5.88 1.24
N CYS A 194 0.73 -6.72 0.22
CA CYS A 194 0.89 -8.17 0.39
C CYS A 194 2.07 -8.47 1.32
N ALA A 195 3.26 -7.97 0.99
CA ALA A 195 4.50 -8.24 1.71
C ALA A 195 4.47 -7.70 3.16
N MET A 196 3.82 -6.55 3.38
CA MET A 196 3.65 -5.95 4.71
C MET A 196 2.43 -6.51 5.48
N GLY A 197 1.63 -7.35 4.83
CA GLY A 197 0.51 -8.09 5.41
C GLY A 197 -0.76 -7.27 5.68
N ASN A 198 -0.99 -6.17 4.95
CA ASN A 198 -2.21 -5.36 5.02
C ASN A 198 -3.09 -5.40 3.76
N TYR A 199 -2.83 -6.31 2.81
CA TYR A 199 -3.61 -6.42 1.56
C TYR A 199 -5.12 -6.56 1.79
N LEU A 200 -5.56 -7.43 2.71
CA LEU A 200 -7.00 -7.58 2.99
C LEU A 200 -7.64 -6.34 3.65
N CYS A 201 -6.85 -5.56 4.37
CA CYS A 201 -7.32 -4.30 4.93
C CYS A 201 -7.55 -3.27 3.82
N ASP A 202 -6.64 -3.21 2.84
CA ASP A 202 -6.82 -2.40 1.63
C ASP A 202 -8.02 -2.87 0.81
N LEU A 203 -8.21 -4.19 0.66
CA LEU A 203 -9.36 -4.77 -0.02
C LEU A 203 -10.67 -4.35 0.66
N SER A 204 -10.77 -4.50 1.98
CA SER A 204 -11.94 -4.09 2.77
C SER A 204 -12.19 -2.57 2.66
N TYR A 205 -11.13 -1.77 2.76
CA TYR A 205 -11.18 -0.32 2.56
C TYR A 205 -11.72 0.07 1.19
N CYS A 206 -11.23 -0.57 0.13
CA CYS A 206 -11.67 -0.34 -1.23
C CYS A 206 -13.15 -0.69 -1.44
N HIS A 207 -13.56 -1.86 -0.94
CA HIS A 207 -14.94 -2.31 -1.01
C HIS A 207 -15.91 -1.37 -0.30
N ALA A 208 -15.57 -0.95 0.92
CA ALA A 208 -16.42 -0.11 1.74
C ALA A 208 -16.67 1.28 1.13
N ASN A 209 -15.68 1.83 0.41
CA ASN A 209 -15.69 3.26 0.05
C ASN A 209 -15.75 3.56 -1.45
N TYR A 210 -15.27 2.64 -2.31
CA TYR A 210 -15.06 2.93 -3.74
C TYR A 210 -15.78 1.97 -4.67
N CYS A 211 -15.70 0.66 -4.43
CA CYS A 211 -16.07 -0.33 -5.44
C CYS A 211 -17.57 -0.36 -5.79
N GLN A 212 -18.43 0.03 -4.85
CA GLN A 212 -19.88 0.16 -5.05
C GLN A 212 -20.34 1.62 -5.22
N ASN A 213 -19.43 2.59 -5.10
CA ASN A 213 -19.76 4.00 -5.20
C ASN A 213 -19.91 4.40 -6.69
N PRO A 214 -21.12 4.85 -7.14
CA PRO A 214 -21.35 5.17 -8.55
C PRO A 214 -20.39 6.21 -9.11
N GLN A 215 -20.03 7.23 -8.32
CA GLN A 215 -19.12 8.30 -8.75
C GLN A 215 -17.74 7.76 -9.13
N TYR A 216 -17.19 6.85 -8.31
CA TYR A 216 -15.86 6.30 -8.58
C TYR A 216 -15.91 5.20 -9.64
N ARG A 217 -16.99 4.41 -9.70
CA ARG A 217 -17.19 3.42 -10.77
C ARG A 217 -17.30 4.07 -12.15
N GLU A 218 -18.03 5.17 -12.28
CA GLU A 218 -18.16 5.90 -13.53
C GLU A 218 -16.80 6.44 -14.00
N ARG A 219 -15.98 6.95 -13.08
CA ARG A 219 -14.69 7.59 -13.40
C ARG A 219 -13.54 6.59 -13.60
N PHE A 220 -13.50 5.53 -12.82
CA PHE A 220 -12.34 4.65 -12.67
C PHE A 220 -12.66 3.17 -12.88
N GLY A 221 -13.93 2.80 -13.08
CA GLY A 221 -14.34 1.41 -13.25
C GLY A 221 -13.67 0.72 -14.44
N ASN A 222 -13.28 1.46 -15.48
CA ASN A 222 -12.52 0.94 -16.62
C ASN A 222 -11.06 0.57 -16.29
N LEU A 223 -10.55 0.96 -15.13
CA LEU A 223 -9.23 0.54 -14.65
C LEU A 223 -9.27 -0.89 -14.10
N SER A 224 -10.44 -1.35 -13.63
CA SER A 224 -10.65 -2.73 -13.18
C SER A 224 -10.43 -3.74 -14.30
N TRP A 225 -9.78 -4.87 -14.00
CA TRP A 225 -9.59 -5.99 -14.95
C TRP A 225 -10.85 -6.84 -15.18
N VAL A 226 -12.06 -6.40 -14.79
CA VAL A 226 -13.30 -7.06 -15.22
C VAL A 226 -13.46 -6.91 -16.75
N TYR A 227 -12.70 -6.01 -17.37
CA TYR A 227 -12.44 -6.00 -18.80
C TYR A 227 -11.16 -6.78 -19.13
N PRO A 228 -11.25 -7.91 -19.85
CA PRO A 228 -10.10 -8.75 -20.16
C PRO A 228 -9.23 -8.05 -21.21
N ASP A 229 -8.05 -7.60 -20.81
CA ASP A 229 -6.96 -7.36 -21.76
C ASP A 229 -5.76 -8.20 -21.32
N VAL A 230 -5.69 -9.40 -21.90
CA VAL A 230 -4.46 -9.98 -22.48
C VAL A 230 -3.19 -9.71 -21.66
N TRP A 231 -2.97 -10.54 -20.63
CA TRP A 231 -1.61 -10.85 -20.17
C TRP A 231 -0.99 -11.80 -21.20
N GLU A 232 -0.70 -11.29 -22.40
CA GLU A 232 0.26 -11.93 -23.29
C GLU A 232 1.61 -11.84 -22.60
N SER A 233 2.05 -12.99 -22.10
CA SER A 233 3.41 -13.23 -21.65
C SER A 233 4.37 -12.79 -22.74
N SER A 234 5.00 -11.64 -22.56
CA SER A 234 6.16 -11.24 -23.35
C SER A 234 7.34 -12.13 -22.90
N GLN A 235 7.46 -13.28 -23.54
CA GLN A 235 8.75 -13.98 -23.74
C GLN A 235 9.48 -13.32 -24.92
#